data_AF-A0A7V4F0Q9-F1
#
_entry.id   AF-A0A7V4F0Q9-F1
#
_cell.length_a   1.000
_cell.length_b   1.000
_cell.length_c   1.000
_cell.angle_alpha   90.00
_cell.angle_beta   90.00
_cell.angle_gamma   90.00
#
_symmetry.space_group_name_H-M   'P 1'
#
loop_
_entity.id
_entity.type
_entity.pdbx_description
1 polymer ?
#
loop_
_entity_poly.entity_id
_entity_poly.type
_entity_poly.pdbx_seq_one_letter_code
_entity_poly.pdbx_strand_id
1 'polypeptide(L)'
;MILFNITRKRQKSLINWAKHHEIQFPSEPEELEKVTHLSMRFRGIQQLPREIKFLTNLEEIDASYNYISEIPWEFGVLKKLKRINFSHNRLPDIPGVICRHTPLIYLNLEGNLIRKVPAIIANLINLETLNLAFNEITELPSEFKYLVSLKELDIAGNQLAALPASFSKLPSLQEIKIWRNLFDQLPKELEKIATLKIIENEVDNVRINQLFIQAVKLDDIIAARKYLSLGADVNYRWEGFENQQFTTALFEAKSVEMVKFLLENGADVNVARVIKKSESFIFWESEKQETETFLTKKHPAEITRYLKSIKLIED
;
A
#
# COMPACT_ATOMS: atom_id res chain seq x y z
N MET A 1 -11.72 27.96 31.77
CA MET A 1 -12.45 26.72 32.11
C MET A 1 -13.15 26.09 30.89
N ILE A 2 -13.92 26.84 30.10
CA ILE A 2 -14.66 26.33 28.93
C ILE A 2 -13.75 25.74 27.83
N LEU A 3 -12.69 26.46 27.44
CA LEU A 3 -11.72 25.99 26.43
C LEU A 3 -11.01 24.69 26.82
N PHE A 4 -10.61 24.57 28.10
CA PHE A 4 -9.96 23.37 28.64
C PHE A 4 -10.88 22.13 28.54
N ASN A 5 -12.17 22.30 28.87
CA ASN A 5 -13.16 21.23 28.74
C ASN A 5 -13.39 20.80 27.28
N ILE A 6 -13.34 21.74 26.32
CA ILE A 6 -13.48 21.43 24.89
C ILE A 6 -12.27 20.65 24.38
N THR A 7 -11.04 21.06 24.72
CA THR A 7 -9.81 20.35 24.31
C THR A 7 -9.81 18.93 24.83
N ARG A 8 -10.09 18.73 26.12
CA ARG A 8 -10.12 17.40 26.74
C ARG A 8 -11.18 16.49 26.09
N LYS A 9 -12.35 17.04 25.74
CA LYS A 9 -13.40 16.32 25.02
C LYS A 9 -12.92 15.85 23.64
N ARG A 10 -12.20 16.69 22.90
CA ARG A 10 -11.65 16.34 21.58
C ARG A 10 -10.52 15.31 21.66
N GLN A 11 -9.65 15.40 22.65
CA GLN A 11 -8.64 14.36 22.92
C GLN A 11 -9.30 13.00 23.20
N LYS A 12 -10.34 12.96 24.03
CA LYS A 12 -11.14 11.74 24.24
C LYS A 12 -11.80 11.23 22.96
N SER A 13 -12.21 12.13 22.07
CA SER A 13 -12.75 11.74 20.75
C SER A 13 -11.71 11.00 19.91
N LEU A 14 -10.45 11.45 19.90
CA LEU A 14 -9.35 10.76 19.21
C LEU A 14 -9.12 9.36 19.79
N ILE A 15 -9.11 9.25 21.12
CA ILE A 15 -8.92 7.98 21.83
C ILE A 15 -10.06 7.00 21.50
N ASN A 16 -11.30 7.47 21.52
CA ASN A 16 -12.46 6.64 21.15
C ASN A 16 -12.42 6.22 19.68
N TRP A 17 -12.01 7.12 18.78
CA TRP A 17 -11.81 6.80 17.37
C TRP A 17 -10.75 5.71 17.20
N ALA A 18 -9.63 5.82 17.92
CA ALA A 18 -8.56 4.82 17.87
C ALA A 18 -9.03 3.46 18.40
N LYS A 19 -9.77 3.45 19.52
CA LYS A 19 -10.38 2.25 20.09
C LYS A 19 -11.36 1.57 19.14
N HIS A 20 -12.18 2.34 18.44
CA HIS A 20 -13.13 1.81 17.45
C HIS A 20 -12.43 1.08 16.30
N HIS A 21 -11.22 1.52 15.93
CA HIS A 21 -10.40 0.90 14.89
C HIS A 21 -9.37 -0.10 15.45
N GLU A 22 -9.52 -0.51 16.72
CA GLU A 22 -8.61 -1.47 17.38
C GLU A 22 -7.13 -1.07 17.32
N ILE A 23 -6.86 0.24 17.34
CA ILE A 23 -5.51 0.79 17.32
C ILE A 23 -4.98 0.79 18.77
N GLN A 24 -3.75 0.30 18.95
CA GLN A 24 -3.07 0.44 20.25
C GLN A 24 -2.81 1.93 20.49
N PHE A 25 -3.45 2.47 21.52
CA PHE A 25 -3.51 3.91 21.74
C PHE A 25 -3.63 4.22 23.24
N PRO A 26 -3.13 5.37 23.73
CA PRO A 26 -3.28 5.74 25.13
C PRO A 26 -4.75 5.87 25.53
N SER A 27 -5.05 5.56 26.78
CA SER A 27 -6.42 5.64 27.33
C SER A 27 -6.74 7.01 27.91
N GLU A 28 -5.72 7.78 28.30
CA GLU A 28 -5.88 9.09 28.93
C GLU A 28 -5.40 10.23 28.01
N PRO A 29 -6.15 11.36 27.92
CA PRO A 29 -5.78 12.53 27.10
C PRO A 29 -4.37 13.07 27.32
N GLU A 30 -3.89 13.02 28.56
CA GLU A 30 -2.59 13.54 28.99
C GLU A 30 -1.42 12.69 28.44
N GLU A 31 -1.70 11.49 27.95
CA GLU A 31 -0.70 10.59 27.39
C GLU A 31 -0.54 10.69 25.87
N LEU A 32 -1.42 11.44 25.20
CA LEU A 32 -1.33 11.65 23.74
C LEU A 32 -0.02 12.33 23.34
N GLU A 33 0.50 13.20 24.21
CA GLU A 33 1.80 13.85 23.99
C GLU A 33 2.97 12.87 24.13
N LYS A 34 2.80 11.69 24.74
CA LYS A 34 3.85 10.68 24.84
C LYS A 34 3.97 9.84 23.57
N VAL A 35 2.98 9.90 22.67
CA VAL A 35 2.95 9.09 21.45
C VAL A 35 3.96 9.65 20.45
N THR A 36 5.01 8.88 20.20
CA THR A 36 6.03 9.18 19.19
C THR A 36 5.89 8.31 17.94
N HIS A 37 5.28 7.13 18.07
CA HIS A 37 5.08 6.18 16.98
C HIS A 37 3.61 5.72 16.98
N LEU A 38 2.97 5.72 15.81
CA LEU A 38 1.59 5.29 15.65
C LEU A 38 1.45 4.38 14.43
N SER A 39 1.10 3.12 14.65
CA SER A 39 0.71 2.20 13.58
C SER A 39 -0.79 1.94 13.61
N MET A 40 -1.41 2.09 12.45
CA MET A 40 -2.83 1.84 12.19
C MET A 40 -3.01 1.07 10.88
N ARG A 41 -2.05 0.19 10.56
CA ARG A 41 -2.06 -0.62 9.34
C ARG A 41 -3.24 -1.61 9.33
N PHE A 42 -3.85 -1.84 8.17
CA PHE A 42 -4.93 -2.82 7.98
C PHE A 42 -6.19 -2.59 8.84
N ARG A 43 -6.55 -1.33 9.09
CA ARG A 43 -7.70 -0.99 9.96
C ARG A 43 -8.95 -0.54 9.20
N GLY A 44 -8.94 -0.63 7.87
CA GLY A 44 -10.06 -0.20 7.03
C GLY A 44 -10.39 1.28 7.16
N ILE A 45 -9.43 2.10 7.59
CA ILE A 45 -9.64 3.53 7.86
C ILE A 45 -9.89 4.25 6.54
N GLN A 46 -10.99 5.00 6.46
CA GLN A 46 -11.31 5.80 5.28
C GLN A 46 -10.85 7.26 5.41
N GLN A 47 -10.79 7.77 6.66
CA GLN A 47 -10.44 9.16 6.95
C GLN A 47 -9.70 9.25 8.28
N LEU A 48 -8.65 10.05 8.32
CA LEU A 48 -7.98 10.41 9.57
C LEU A 48 -8.77 11.52 10.30
N PRO A 49 -8.94 11.42 11.64
CA PRO A 49 -9.64 12.43 12.40
C PRO A 49 -8.84 13.73 12.47
N ARG A 50 -9.52 14.87 12.46
CA ARG A 50 -8.88 16.20 12.63
C ARG A 50 -8.16 16.33 13.97
N GLU A 51 -8.59 15.55 14.96
CA GLU A 51 -8.01 15.46 16.28
C GLU A 51 -6.59 14.85 16.28
N ILE A 52 -6.11 14.27 15.17
CA ILE A 52 -4.74 13.75 15.04
C ILE A 52 -3.67 14.77 15.44
N LYS A 53 -3.98 16.08 15.34
CA LYS A 53 -3.12 17.18 15.82
C LYS A 53 -2.69 17.12 17.27
N PHE A 54 -3.41 16.37 18.12
CA PHE A 54 -3.03 16.25 19.53
C PHE A 54 -1.81 15.35 19.75
N LEU A 55 -1.36 14.61 18.73
CA LEU A 55 -0.14 13.80 18.78
C LEU A 55 1.10 14.66 18.50
N THR A 56 1.28 15.73 19.26
CA THR A 56 2.26 16.80 18.98
C THR A 56 3.72 16.32 18.94
N ASN A 57 4.02 15.17 19.56
CA ASN A 57 5.34 14.56 19.57
C ASN A 57 5.49 13.37 18.60
N LEU A 58 4.53 13.16 17.70
CA LEU A 58 4.59 12.06 16.73
C LEU A 58 5.77 12.25 15.76
N GLU A 59 6.62 11.24 15.72
CA GLU A 59 7.78 11.15 14.83
C GLU A 59 7.54 10.18 13.67
N GLU A 60 6.76 9.12 13.92
CA GLU A 60 6.50 8.09 12.92
C GLU A 60 5.01 7.71 12.87
N ILE A 61 4.47 7.65 11.66
CA ILE A 61 3.11 7.16 11.42
C ILE A 61 3.10 6.14 10.28
N ASP A 62 2.48 4.99 10.55
CA ASP A 62 2.17 3.97 9.56
C ASP A 62 0.66 3.77 9.48
N ALA A 63 0.04 4.32 8.45
CA ALA A 63 -1.36 4.09 8.12
C ALA A 63 -1.51 3.33 6.79
N SER A 64 -0.56 2.47 6.47
CA SER A 64 -0.58 1.69 5.23
C SER A 64 -1.74 0.69 5.17
N TYR A 65 -2.12 0.30 3.96
CA TYR A 65 -3.19 -0.68 3.71
C TYR A 65 -4.51 -0.30 4.40
N ASN A 66 -4.96 0.91 4.12
CA ASN A 66 -6.26 1.44 4.53
C ASN A 66 -6.97 1.96 3.26
N TYR A 67 -8.05 2.71 3.44
CA TYR A 67 -8.83 3.31 2.36
C TYR A 67 -8.80 4.84 2.42
N ILE A 68 -7.72 5.41 2.94
CA ILE A 68 -7.59 6.86 3.16
C ILE A 68 -7.54 7.57 1.81
N SER A 69 -8.49 8.47 1.57
CA SER A 69 -8.57 9.28 0.35
C SER A 69 -8.19 10.74 0.57
N GLU A 70 -8.19 11.20 1.83
CA GLU A 70 -7.87 12.57 2.20
C GLU A 70 -7.09 12.63 3.52
N ILE A 71 -6.18 13.62 3.62
CA ILE A 71 -5.43 13.93 4.83
C ILE A 71 -5.91 15.27 5.38
N PRO A 72 -6.38 15.36 6.63
CA PRO A 72 -6.88 16.60 7.20
C PRO A 72 -5.78 17.66 7.31
N TRP A 73 -6.13 18.93 7.14
CA TRP A 73 -5.16 20.03 7.21
C TRP A 73 -4.45 20.10 8.58
N GLU A 74 -5.13 19.66 9.65
CA GLU A 74 -4.59 19.53 11.00
C GLU A 74 -3.36 18.63 11.07
N PHE A 75 -3.18 17.69 10.14
CA PHE A 75 -2.00 16.83 10.09
C PHE A 75 -0.70 17.65 9.97
N GLY A 76 -0.75 18.82 9.31
CA GLY A 76 0.43 19.66 9.06
C GLY A 76 1.00 20.37 10.29
N VAL A 77 0.35 20.23 11.46
CA VAL A 77 0.86 20.76 12.73
C VAL A 77 1.83 19.81 13.43
N LEU A 78 1.94 18.55 12.96
CA LEU A 78 2.78 17.51 13.56
C LEU A 78 4.25 17.70 13.19
N LYS A 79 4.88 18.75 13.72
CA LYS A 79 6.21 19.23 13.29
C LYS A 79 7.37 18.29 13.54
N LYS A 80 7.18 17.20 14.29
CA LYS A 80 8.24 16.22 14.60
C LYS A 80 8.25 15.00 13.68
N LEU A 81 7.31 14.89 12.74
CA LEU A 81 7.23 13.75 11.82
C LEU A 81 8.52 13.63 10.98
N LYS A 82 9.13 12.45 11.08
CA LYS A 82 10.33 12.01 10.35
C LYS A 82 9.99 10.89 9.36
N ARG A 83 8.99 10.05 9.66
CA ARG A 83 8.61 8.92 8.81
C ARG A 83 7.10 8.86 8.63
N ILE A 84 6.65 8.87 7.38
CA ILE A 84 5.24 8.72 7.00
C ILE A 84 5.12 7.54 6.05
N ASN A 85 4.30 6.56 6.41
CA ASN A 85 3.88 5.49 5.53
C ASN A 85 2.36 5.55 5.33
N PHE A 86 1.95 5.98 4.13
CA PHE A 86 0.57 5.97 3.65
C PHE A 86 0.42 5.07 2.41
N SER A 87 1.31 4.09 2.23
CA SER A 87 1.22 3.14 1.12
C SER A 87 -0.09 2.36 1.13
N HIS A 88 -0.56 1.96 -0.05
CA HIS A 88 -1.78 1.19 -0.26
C HIS A 88 -2.99 1.85 0.39
N ASN A 89 -3.25 3.10 -0.02
CA ASN A 89 -4.42 3.89 0.31
C ASN A 89 -5.08 4.38 -1.00
N ARG A 90 -5.95 5.38 -0.93
CA ARG A 90 -6.72 5.91 -2.07
C ARG A 90 -6.45 7.39 -2.31
N LEU A 91 -5.25 7.87 -1.98
CA LEU A 91 -4.89 9.28 -2.17
C LEU A 91 -4.82 9.61 -3.68
N PRO A 92 -5.58 10.60 -4.17
CA PRO A 92 -5.60 10.98 -5.60
C PRO A 92 -4.43 11.89 -6.00
N ASP A 93 -3.82 12.55 -5.02
CA ASP A 93 -2.68 13.45 -5.15
C ASP A 93 -1.81 13.37 -3.87
N ILE A 94 -0.65 14.03 -3.87
CA ILE A 94 0.13 14.22 -2.65
C ILE A 94 -0.40 15.47 -1.95
N PRO A 95 -1.09 15.35 -0.80
CA PRO A 95 -1.66 16.51 -0.13
C PRO A 95 -0.55 17.47 0.29
N GLY A 96 -0.66 18.75 -0.08
CA GLY A 96 0.37 19.76 0.24
C GLY A 96 0.67 19.91 1.73
N VAL A 97 -0.22 19.42 2.60
CA VAL A 97 0.01 19.32 4.05
C VAL A 97 1.17 18.37 4.41
N ILE A 98 1.42 17.32 3.64
CA ILE A 98 2.56 16.40 3.82
C ILE A 98 3.87 17.18 3.62
N CYS A 99 3.92 18.08 2.64
CA CYS A 99 5.08 18.89 2.30
C CYS A 99 5.44 19.95 3.35
N ARG A 100 4.67 20.06 4.46
CA ARG A 100 4.94 20.96 5.59
C ARG A 100 5.83 20.33 6.67
N HIS A 101 6.15 19.04 6.57
CA HIS A 101 6.97 18.30 7.53
C HIS A 101 8.44 18.38 7.10
N THR A 102 9.08 19.52 7.31
CA THR A 102 10.48 19.71 6.90
C THR A 102 11.49 18.75 7.52
N PRO A 103 11.26 18.12 8.71
CA PRO A 103 12.14 17.06 9.23
C PRO A 103 11.92 15.68 8.61
N LEU A 104 11.02 15.53 7.64
CA LEU A 104 10.68 14.24 7.05
C LEU A 104 11.89 13.65 6.31
N ILE A 105 12.21 12.39 6.65
CA ILE A 105 13.32 11.60 6.12
C ILE A 105 12.79 10.48 5.22
N TYR A 106 11.63 9.93 5.54
CA TYR A 106 11.01 8.82 4.81
C TYR A 106 9.55 9.13 4.48
N LEU A 107 9.21 9.02 3.19
CA LEU A 107 7.85 9.14 2.70
C LEU A 107 7.51 7.97 1.79
N ASN A 108 6.55 7.15 2.20
CA ASN A 108 6.02 6.07 1.38
C ASN A 108 4.55 6.32 1.04
N LEU A 109 4.28 6.46 -0.26
CA LEU A 109 2.98 6.65 -0.88
C LEU A 109 2.73 5.60 -1.97
N GLU A 110 3.44 4.47 -1.92
CA GLU A 110 3.29 3.34 -2.84
C GLU A 110 1.83 2.91 -2.97
N GLY A 111 1.37 2.51 -4.15
CA GLY A 111 0.07 1.85 -4.26
C GLY A 111 -1.13 2.75 -3.97
N ASN A 112 -1.02 4.06 -4.22
CA ASN A 112 -2.13 5.01 -4.15
C ASN A 112 -2.70 5.30 -5.56
N LEU A 113 -3.51 6.36 -5.70
CA LEU A 113 -4.10 6.82 -6.96
C LEU A 113 -3.50 8.17 -7.41
N ILE A 114 -2.25 8.45 -7.01
CA ILE A 114 -1.61 9.75 -7.20
C ILE A 114 -1.35 10.00 -8.67
N ARG A 115 -1.92 11.08 -9.22
CA ARG A 115 -1.69 11.49 -10.62
C ARG A 115 -0.65 12.58 -10.79
N LYS A 116 -0.51 13.44 -9.78
CA LYS A 116 0.34 14.63 -9.81
C LYS A 116 1.20 14.69 -8.56
N VAL A 117 2.48 14.97 -8.77
CA VAL A 117 3.42 15.29 -7.70
C VAL A 117 3.59 16.81 -7.65
N PRO A 118 3.18 17.49 -6.58
CA PRO A 118 3.23 18.94 -6.53
C PRO A 118 4.67 19.43 -6.34
N ALA A 119 5.03 20.54 -6.99
CA ALA A 119 6.36 21.15 -6.88
C ALA A 119 6.80 21.42 -5.42
N ILE A 120 5.83 21.70 -4.53
CA ILE A 120 6.09 21.94 -3.10
C ILE A 120 6.67 20.71 -2.36
N ILE A 121 6.66 19.51 -2.94
CA ILE A 121 7.38 18.35 -2.39
C ILE A 121 8.87 18.64 -2.17
N ALA A 122 9.44 19.54 -2.98
CA ALA A 122 10.81 20.03 -2.87
C ALA A 122 11.15 20.72 -1.53
N ASN A 123 10.15 21.10 -0.74
CA ASN A 123 10.37 21.62 0.62
C ASN A 123 10.88 20.56 1.60
N LEU A 124 10.75 19.28 1.27
CA LEU A 124 11.21 18.16 2.08
C LEU A 124 12.72 17.95 1.90
N ILE A 125 13.51 18.97 2.24
CA ILE A 125 14.96 19.01 1.99
C ILE A 125 15.74 17.92 2.74
N ASN A 126 15.17 17.35 3.80
CA ASN A 126 15.75 16.24 4.58
C ASN A 126 15.28 14.85 4.10
N LEU A 127 14.42 14.79 3.08
CA LEU A 127 13.87 13.52 2.60
C LEU A 127 14.97 12.69 1.95
N GLU A 128 15.19 11.48 2.46
CA GLU A 128 16.20 10.55 1.98
C GLU A 128 15.60 9.45 1.12
N THR A 129 14.42 8.96 1.48
CA THR A 129 13.71 7.91 0.75
C THR A 129 12.32 8.37 0.38
N LEU A 130 12.01 8.33 -0.92
CA LEU A 130 10.70 8.63 -1.48
C LEU A 130 10.21 7.45 -2.30
N ASN A 131 9.13 6.81 -1.84
CA ASN A 131 8.46 5.75 -2.58
C ASN A 131 7.11 6.25 -3.12
N LEU A 132 7.03 6.35 -4.45
CA LEU A 132 5.86 6.72 -5.24
C LEU A 132 5.46 5.57 -6.19
N ALA A 133 5.97 4.37 -5.97
CA ALA A 133 5.72 3.23 -6.83
C ALA A 133 4.23 2.90 -6.94
N PHE A 134 3.83 2.31 -8.05
CA PHE A 134 2.47 1.88 -8.30
C PHE A 134 1.46 3.00 -8.04
N ASN A 135 1.60 4.13 -8.73
CA ASN A 135 0.63 5.23 -8.74
C ASN A 135 0.14 5.48 -10.18
N GLU A 136 -0.48 6.63 -10.45
CA GLU A 136 -0.96 7.03 -11.77
C GLU A 136 -0.20 8.27 -12.27
N ILE A 137 1.07 8.42 -11.86
CA ILE A 137 1.84 9.64 -12.10
C ILE A 137 2.22 9.71 -13.58
N THR A 138 1.91 10.85 -14.20
CA THR A 138 2.21 11.13 -15.62
C THR A 138 3.38 12.07 -15.81
N GLU A 139 3.68 12.89 -14.81
CA GLU A 139 4.80 13.85 -14.81
C GLU A 139 5.37 14.06 -13.40
N LEU A 140 6.66 14.38 -13.34
CA LEU A 140 7.35 14.79 -12.11
C LEU A 140 7.75 16.27 -12.22
N PRO A 141 7.71 17.05 -11.11
CA PRO A 141 8.07 18.45 -11.15
C PRO A 141 9.59 18.65 -11.28
N SER A 142 9.98 19.73 -11.94
CA SER A 142 11.39 20.08 -12.15
C SER A 142 12.15 20.38 -10.84
N GLU A 143 11.40 20.67 -9.78
CA GLU A 143 11.81 21.04 -8.45
C GLU A 143 12.42 19.87 -7.65
N PHE A 144 12.33 18.62 -8.14
CA PHE A 144 13.01 17.47 -7.52
C PHE A 144 14.51 17.72 -7.29
N LYS A 145 15.17 18.52 -8.14
CA LYS A 145 16.57 18.94 -7.97
C LYS A 145 16.87 19.59 -6.61
N TYR A 146 15.87 20.10 -5.89
CA TYR A 146 16.01 20.71 -4.57
C TYR A 146 15.89 19.71 -3.40
N LEU A 147 15.54 18.44 -3.68
CA LEU A 147 15.58 17.37 -2.68
C LEU A 147 17.03 16.95 -2.43
N VAL A 148 17.76 17.81 -1.72
CA VAL A 148 19.22 17.71 -1.59
C VAL A 148 19.70 16.46 -0.86
N SER A 149 18.86 15.87 -0.02
CA SER A 149 19.16 14.65 0.75
C SER A 149 18.60 13.37 0.13
N LEU A 150 17.87 13.44 -0.99
CA LEU A 150 17.19 12.28 -1.56
C LEU A 150 18.21 11.29 -2.11
N LYS A 151 18.22 10.08 -1.55
CA LYS A 151 19.13 8.97 -1.89
C LYS A 151 18.42 7.87 -2.67
N GLU A 152 17.17 7.60 -2.31
CA GLU A 152 16.38 6.49 -2.87
C GLU A 152 15.05 7.02 -3.41
N LEU A 153 14.79 6.75 -4.69
CA LEU A 153 13.55 7.12 -5.36
C LEU A 153 12.94 5.92 -6.07
N ASP A 154 11.76 5.50 -5.62
CA ASP A 154 10.97 4.49 -6.32
C ASP A 154 9.79 5.15 -7.04
N ILE A 155 9.78 5.08 -8.36
CA ILE A 155 8.72 5.57 -9.25
C ILE A 155 8.23 4.46 -10.20
N ALA A 156 8.53 3.20 -9.89
CA ALA A 156 8.11 2.07 -10.71
C ALA A 156 6.58 1.96 -10.79
N GLY A 157 6.04 1.35 -11.86
CA GLY A 157 4.60 1.13 -11.99
C GLY A 157 3.78 2.42 -12.08
N ASN A 158 4.27 3.42 -12.81
CA ASN A 158 3.59 4.70 -13.09
C ASN A 158 3.36 4.87 -14.61
N GLN A 159 2.97 6.07 -15.03
CA GLN A 159 2.66 6.41 -16.43
C GLN A 159 3.64 7.47 -16.97
N LEU A 160 4.89 7.44 -16.50
CA LEU A 160 5.90 8.42 -16.90
C LEU A 160 6.46 8.09 -18.28
N ALA A 161 6.37 9.03 -19.20
CA ALA A 161 6.99 8.92 -20.52
C ALA A 161 8.41 9.53 -20.57
N ALA A 162 8.72 10.46 -19.66
CA ALA A 162 10.01 11.13 -19.57
C ALA A 162 10.30 11.59 -18.14
N LEU A 163 11.58 11.78 -17.81
CA LEU A 163 12.01 12.46 -16.60
C LEU A 163 12.30 13.94 -16.92
N PRO A 164 12.04 14.88 -15.99
CA PRO A 164 12.45 16.27 -16.17
C PRO A 164 13.95 16.40 -16.36
N ALA A 165 14.40 17.26 -17.28
CA ALA A 165 15.83 17.50 -17.53
C ALA A 165 16.62 17.87 -16.26
N SER A 166 15.95 18.44 -15.25
CA SER A 166 16.55 18.77 -13.95
C SER A 166 16.89 17.58 -13.07
N PHE A 167 16.42 16.36 -13.38
CA PHE A 167 16.78 15.14 -12.63
C PHE A 167 18.29 14.87 -12.68
N SER A 168 18.95 15.27 -13.78
CA SER A 168 20.41 15.26 -13.88
C SER A 168 21.14 16.09 -12.80
N LYS A 169 20.41 16.94 -12.05
CA LYS A 169 20.92 17.80 -10.98
C LYS A 169 20.55 17.32 -9.58
N LEU A 170 20.00 16.11 -9.43
CA LEU A 170 19.77 15.52 -8.10
C LEU A 170 21.12 15.26 -7.43
N PRO A 171 21.43 15.93 -6.32
CA PRO A 171 22.81 15.99 -5.82
C PRO A 171 23.23 14.76 -5.02
N SER A 172 22.26 13.96 -4.54
CA SER A 172 22.51 12.86 -3.61
C SER A 172 21.84 11.55 -4.01
N LEU A 173 21.17 11.48 -5.17
CA LEU A 173 20.41 10.29 -5.57
C LEU A 173 21.36 9.14 -5.88
N GLN A 174 21.14 7.98 -5.25
CA GLN A 174 21.98 6.80 -5.34
C GLN A 174 21.26 5.61 -5.96
N GLU A 175 19.96 5.49 -5.73
CA GLU A 175 19.13 4.40 -6.25
C GLU A 175 17.85 4.95 -6.86
N ILE A 176 17.49 4.44 -8.03
CA ILE A 176 16.22 4.72 -8.67
C ILE A 176 15.58 3.46 -9.25
N LYS A 177 14.28 3.28 -9.01
CA LYS A 177 13.47 2.23 -9.62
C LYS A 177 12.46 2.86 -10.57
N ILE A 178 12.48 2.43 -11.83
CA ILE A 178 11.73 3.08 -12.92
C ILE A 178 10.94 2.10 -13.79
N TRP A 179 11.03 0.81 -13.53
CA TRP A 179 10.37 -0.23 -14.31
C TRP A 179 8.85 -0.06 -14.36
N ARG A 180 8.18 -0.63 -15.39
CA ARG A 180 6.73 -0.44 -15.65
C ARG A 180 6.31 1.04 -15.69
N ASN A 181 7.01 1.82 -16.48
CA ASN A 181 6.62 3.15 -16.93
C ASN A 181 6.48 3.16 -18.47
N LEU A 182 6.24 4.33 -19.06
CA LEU A 182 6.07 4.53 -20.50
C LEU A 182 7.35 5.05 -21.17
N PHE A 183 8.52 4.73 -20.61
CA PHE A 183 9.80 5.12 -21.19
C PHE A 183 10.11 4.26 -22.42
N ASP A 184 10.32 4.88 -23.57
CA ASP A 184 10.77 4.18 -24.79
C ASP A 184 12.21 3.64 -24.65
N GLN A 185 13.03 4.34 -23.87
CA GLN A 185 14.43 4.04 -23.60
C GLN A 185 14.79 4.47 -22.18
N LEU A 186 15.94 4.02 -21.68
CA LEU A 186 16.47 4.50 -20.41
C LEU A 186 16.62 6.04 -20.45
N PRO A 187 16.04 6.80 -19.49
CA PRO A 187 16.13 8.26 -19.50
C PRO A 187 17.59 8.76 -19.39
N LYS A 188 18.02 9.56 -20.36
CA LYS A 188 19.40 10.09 -20.46
C LYS A 188 19.78 11.02 -19.30
N GLU A 189 18.79 11.55 -18.59
CA GLU A 189 18.97 12.33 -17.37
C GLU A 189 19.69 11.52 -16.29
N LEU A 190 19.42 10.21 -16.20
CA LEU A 190 19.99 9.32 -15.18
C LEU A 190 21.49 9.10 -15.39
N GLU A 191 21.95 9.04 -16.64
CA GLU A 191 23.37 8.91 -16.99
C GLU A 191 24.21 10.10 -16.49
N LYS A 192 23.56 11.25 -16.25
CA LYS A 192 24.23 12.50 -15.83
C LYS A 192 24.26 12.69 -14.32
N ILE A 193 23.61 11.81 -13.54
CA ILE A 193 23.59 11.89 -12.08
C ILE A 193 24.85 11.22 -11.55
N ALA A 194 25.84 12.02 -11.15
CA ALA A 194 27.15 11.52 -10.72
C ALA A 194 27.11 10.61 -9.47
N THR A 195 26.09 10.75 -8.63
CA THR A 195 25.93 9.96 -7.40
C THR A 195 25.17 8.66 -7.59
N LEU A 196 24.56 8.44 -8.76
CA LEU A 196 23.67 7.33 -9.02
C LEU A 196 24.47 6.03 -9.16
N LYS A 197 24.08 5.01 -8.39
CA LYS A 197 24.77 3.72 -8.31
C LYS A 197 23.92 2.58 -8.85
N ILE A 198 22.61 2.64 -8.60
CA ILE A 198 21.68 1.55 -8.90
C ILE A 198 20.50 2.12 -9.70
N ILE A 199 20.24 1.49 -10.86
CA ILE A 199 19.04 1.74 -11.68
C ILE A 199 18.32 0.41 -11.83
N GLU A 200 17.14 0.29 -11.26
CA GLU A 200 16.25 -0.86 -11.48
C GLU A 200 15.22 -0.52 -12.57
N ASN A 201 15.47 -0.99 -13.78
CA ASN A 201 14.59 -0.82 -14.94
C ASN A 201 13.93 -2.14 -15.39
N GLU A 202 14.34 -3.27 -14.83
CA GLU A 202 13.71 -4.58 -15.07
C GLU A 202 12.51 -4.79 -14.15
N VAL A 203 11.51 -5.52 -14.66
CA VAL A 203 10.26 -5.77 -13.94
C VAL A 203 10.49 -6.74 -12.78
N ASP A 204 10.21 -6.30 -11.56
CA ASP A 204 10.18 -7.18 -10.39
C ASP A 204 8.86 -7.96 -10.33
N ASN A 205 8.82 -9.09 -11.05
CA ASN A 205 7.63 -9.96 -11.08
C ASN A 205 7.26 -10.50 -9.69
N VAL A 206 8.22 -10.73 -8.80
CA VAL A 206 7.94 -11.24 -7.45
C VAL A 206 7.16 -10.18 -6.67
N ARG A 207 7.62 -8.93 -6.71
CA ARG A 207 6.98 -7.81 -6.02
C ARG A 207 5.57 -7.56 -6.53
N ILE A 208 5.35 -7.50 -7.84
CA ILE A 208 4.00 -7.28 -8.41
C ILE A 208 3.03 -8.35 -7.93
N ASN A 209 3.46 -9.60 -7.96
CA ASN A 209 2.61 -10.71 -7.52
C ASN A 209 2.31 -10.63 -6.02
N GLN A 210 3.31 -10.34 -5.18
CA GLN A 210 3.09 -10.12 -3.75
C GLN A 210 2.06 -9.01 -3.48
N LEU A 211 2.12 -7.90 -4.22
CA LEU A 211 1.17 -6.80 -4.10
C LEU A 211 -0.25 -7.21 -4.54
N PHE A 212 -0.37 -7.93 -5.66
CA PHE A 212 -1.63 -8.48 -6.13
C PHE A 212 -2.29 -9.38 -5.08
N ILE A 213 -1.52 -10.32 -4.53
CA ILE A 213 -1.97 -11.24 -3.49
C ILE A 213 -2.42 -10.47 -2.24
N GLN A 214 -1.63 -9.48 -1.82
CA GLN A 214 -1.98 -8.66 -0.68
C GLN A 214 -3.28 -7.88 -0.91
N ALA A 215 -3.51 -7.36 -2.11
CA ALA A 215 -4.77 -6.72 -2.48
C ALA A 215 -5.95 -7.71 -2.38
N VAL A 216 -5.77 -8.93 -2.88
CA VAL A 216 -6.79 -9.99 -2.81
C VAL A 216 -7.07 -10.40 -1.35
N LYS A 217 -6.04 -10.55 -0.52
CA LYS A 217 -6.17 -10.79 0.94
C LYS A 217 -6.97 -9.70 1.65
N LEU A 218 -6.86 -8.47 1.19
CA LEU A 218 -7.58 -7.33 1.77
C LEU A 218 -8.94 -7.09 1.13
N ASP A 219 -9.32 -7.94 0.17
CA ASP A 219 -10.54 -7.76 -0.60
C ASP A 219 -10.59 -6.41 -1.35
N ASP A 220 -9.42 -5.84 -1.68
CA ASP A 220 -9.32 -4.59 -2.43
C ASP A 220 -9.28 -4.89 -3.94
N ILE A 221 -10.47 -4.97 -4.55
CA ILE A 221 -10.61 -5.27 -5.97
C ILE A 221 -10.01 -4.19 -6.88
N ILE A 222 -9.96 -2.93 -6.43
CA ILE A 222 -9.38 -1.83 -7.20
C ILE A 222 -7.87 -2.05 -7.31
N ALA A 223 -7.22 -2.30 -6.17
CA ALA A 223 -5.79 -2.61 -6.14
C ALA A 223 -5.47 -3.92 -6.88
N ALA A 224 -6.30 -4.96 -6.75
CA ALA A 224 -6.10 -6.22 -7.45
C ALA A 224 -6.18 -6.05 -8.98
N ARG A 225 -7.18 -5.33 -9.50
CA ARG A 225 -7.28 -4.99 -10.93
C ARG A 225 -6.06 -4.23 -11.43
N LYS A 226 -5.59 -3.27 -10.65
CA LYS A 226 -4.39 -2.48 -10.96
C LYS A 226 -3.15 -3.37 -11.10
N TYR A 227 -2.85 -4.18 -10.09
CA TYR A 227 -1.65 -5.03 -10.14
C TYR A 227 -1.74 -6.08 -11.25
N LEU A 228 -2.93 -6.61 -11.53
CA LEU A 228 -3.16 -7.50 -12.67
C LEU A 228 -2.86 -6.79 -14.00
N SER A 229 -3.32 -5.55 -14.18
CA SER A 229 -3.01 -4.75 -15.38
C SER A 229 -1.51 -4.44 -15.55
N LEU A 230 -0.77 -4.44 -14.44
CA LEU A 230 0.68 -4.28 -14.41
C LEU A 230 1.43 -5.61 -14.60
N GLY A 231 0.72 -6.70 -14.93
CA GLY A 231 1.30 -8.00 -15.25
C GLY A 231 1.48 -8.94 -14.06
N ALA A 232 0.70 -8.78 -12.98
CA ALA A 232 0.57 -9.85 -12.00
C ALA A 232 0.04 -11.13 -12.68
N ASP A 233 0.51 -12.27 -12.21
CA ASP A 233 0.00 -13.57 -12.57
C ASP A 233 -1.07 -13.99 -11.54
N VAL A 234 -2.31 -14.14 -12.01
CA VAL A 234 -3.44 -14.56 -11.16
C VAL A 234 -3.21 -15.92 -10.49
N ASN A 235 -2.39 -16.77 -11.13
CA ASN A 235 -2.01 -18.10 -10.68
C ASN A 235 -0.60 -18.14 -10.10
N TYR A 236 0.00 -16.98 -9.81
CA TYR A 236 1.31 -16.92 -9.18
C TYR A 236 1.30 -17.78 -7.92
N ARG A 237 2.28 -18.68 -7.84
CA ARG A 237 2.43 -19.60 -6.73
C ARG A 237 3.45 -19.03 -5.76
N TRP A 238 3.05 -18.85 -4.50
CA TRP A 238 3.96 -18.40 -3.45
C TRP A 238 3.85 -19.25 -2.20
N GLU A 239 4.93 -19.31 -1.44
CA GLU A 239 4.95 -19.91 -0.11
C GLU A 239 4.23 -18.96 0.86
N GLY A 240 3.05 -19.38 1.33
CA GLY A 240 2.25 -18.60 2.29
C GLY A 240 2.87 -18.56 3.69
N PHE A 241 2.31 -17.71 4.56
CA PHE A 241 2.54 -17.81 6.01
C PHE A 241 2.17 -19.22 6.47
N GLU A 242 3.02 -19.87 7.29
CA GLU A 242 2.97 -21.29 7.72
C GLU A 242 3.70 -22.34 6.83
N ASN A 243 4.68 -21.95 6.01
CA ASN A 243 5.52 -22.91 5.25
C ASN A 243 4.72 -23.84 4.31
N GLN A 244 3.56 -23.39 3.84
CA GLN A 244 2.77 -24.13 2.88
C GLN A 244 3.31 -23.87 1.49
N GLN A 245 3.60 -24.94 0.74
CA GLN A 245 4.52 -24.81 -0.38
C GLN A 245 3.98 -23.95 -1.52
N PHE A 246 2.66 -23.87 -1.78
CA PHE A 246 2.12 -22.96 -2.81
C PHE A 246 0.64 -22.62 -2.56
N THR A 247 0.30 -21.33 -2.51
CA THR A 247 -1.08 -20.80 -2.66
C THR A 247 -1.19 -19.93 -3.90
N THR A 248 -2.40 -19.75 -4.44
CA THR A 248 -2.72 -18.75 -5.49
C THR A 248 -3.67 -17.69 -4.93
N ALA A 249 -3.82 -16.56 -5.63
CA ALA A 249 -4.66 -15.45 -5.17
C ALA A 249 -6.09 -15.91 -4.87
N LEU A 250 -6.59 -16.92 -5.60
CA LEU A 250 -7.91 -17.51 -5.39
C LEU A 250 -8.15 -17.98 -3.95
N PHE A 251 -7.12 -18.50 -3.28
CA PHE A 251 -7.22 -18.99 -1.90
C PHE A 251 -7.30 -17.89 -0.85
N GLU A 252 -6.95 -16.67 -1.22
CA GLU A 252 -6.91 -15.52 -0.32
C GLU A 252 -8.16 -14.65 -0.43
N ALA A 253 -8.96 -14.86 -1.47
CA ALA A 253 -10.17 -14.11 -1.74
C ALA A 253 -11.18 -14.24 -0.58
N LYS A 254 -11.76 -13.10 -0.18
CA LYS A 254 -12.70 -13.03 0.94
C LYS A 254 -14.14 -12.81 0.51
N SER A 255 -14.39 -12.15 -0.62
CA SER A 255 -15.74 -11.90 -1.15
C SER A 255 -16.03 -12.66 -2.44
N VAL A 256 -17.33 -12.80 -2.75
CA VAL A 256 -17.82 -13.33 -4.03
C VAL A 256 -17.36 -12.46 -5.20
N GLU A 257 -17.30 -11.13 -5.03
CA GLU A 257 -16.85 -10.21 -6.07
C GLU A 257 -15.39 -10.46 -6.43
N MET A 258 -14.52 -10.62 -5.42
CA MET A 258 -13.12 -10.94 -5.62
C MET A 258 -12.95 -12.31 -6.28
N VAL A 259 -13.68 -13.34 -5.82
CA VAL A 259 -13.62 -14.68 -6.45
C VAL A 259 -14.05 -14.62 -7.90
N LYS A 260 -15.15 -13.93 -8.21
CA LYS A 260 -15.62 -13.74 -9.59
C LYS A 260 -14.56 -13.05 -10.44
N PHE A 261 -13.97 -11.97 -9.94
CA PHE A 261 -12.89 -11.25 -10.61
C PHE A 261 -11.70 -12.17 -10.93
N LEU A 262 -11.27 -13.00 -9.97
CA LEU A 262 -10.16 -13.93 -10.18
C LEU A 262 -10.49 -14.99 -11.25
N LEU A 263 -11.68 -15.59 -11.18
CA LEU A 263 -12.14 -16.60 -12.15
C LEU A 263 -12.28 -16.03 -13.56
N GLU A 264 -12.84 -14.82 -13.71
CA GLU A 264 -12.95 -14.12 -15.00
C GLU A 264 -11.57 -13.84 -15.62
N ASN A 265 -10.52 -13.76 -14.80
CA ASN A 265 -9.14 -13.53 -15.25
C ASN A 265 -8.31 -14.82 -15.31
N GLY A 266 -8.94 -16.00 -15.27
CA GLY A 266 -8.27 -17.28 -15.49
C GLY A 266 -7.61 -17.89 -14.25
N ALA A 267 -8.08 -17.56 -13.05
CA ALA A 267 -7.67 -18.26 -11.83
C ALA A 267 -8.00 -19.75 -11.93
N ASP A 268 -6.99 -20.59 -11.72
CA ASP A 268 -7.11 -22.04 -11.80
C ASP A 268 -7.75 -22.60 -10.52
N VAL A 269 -8.95 -23.13 -10.67
CA VAL A 269 -9.75 -23.75 -9.61
C VAL A 269 -9.24 -25.13 -9.19
N ASN A 270 -8.37 -25.75 -9.99
CA ASN A 270 -7.82 -27.07 -9.74
C ASN A 270 -6.48 -27.02 -8.99
N VAL A 271 -5.93 -25.81 -8.74
CA VAL A 271 -4.74 -25.69 -7.90
C VAL A 271 -5.10 -26.16 -6.50
N ALA A 272 -4.39 -27.15 -5.99
CA ALA A 272 -4.57 -27.65 -4.63
C ALA A 272 -3.59 -26.99 -3.67
N ARG A 273 -4.09 -26.57 -2.51
CA ARG A 273 -3.26 -26.12 -1.39
C ARG A 273 -2.81 -27.36 -0.61
N VAL A 274 -1.51 -27.68 -0.64
CA VAL A 274 -0.97 -28.79 0.16
C VAL A 274 -0.73 -28.29 1.59
N ILE A 275 -1.63 -28.64 2.51
CA ILE A 275 -1.46 -28.36 3.93
C ILE A 275 -0.54 -29.45 4.51
N LYS A 276 0.67 -29.08 4.93
CA LYS A 276 1.47 -29.96 5.78
C LYS A 276 0.81 -30.02 7.15
N LYS A 277 0.22 -31.17 7.48
CA LYS A 277 -0.33 -31.43 8.81
C LYS A 277 0.78 -31.31 9.87
N SER A 278 0.79 -30.19 10.60
CA SER A 278 1.16 -30.19 12.00
C SER A 278 0.17 -29.30 12.74
N GLU A 279 -0.67 -29.95 13.53
CA GLU A 279 -1.68 -29.41 14.46
C GLU A 279 -3.06 -29.09 13.85
N SER A 280 -3.95 -30.11 13.83
CA SER A 280 -5.44 -30.08 13.95
C SER A 280 -6.20 -28.85 13.42
N PHE A 281 -7.14 -28.95 12.47
CA PHE A 281 -8.44 -29.66 12.57
C PHE A 281 -8.87 -30.29 11.23
N ILE A 282 -9.33 -31.54 11.27
CA ILE A 282 -10.02 -32.26 10.19
C ILE A 282 -11.53 -32.20 10.49
N PHE A 283 -12.36 -31.90 9.49
CA PHE A 283 -13.76 -32.33 9.52
C PHE A 283 -14.05 -33.17 8.28
N TRP A 284 -14.30 -34.45 8.57
CA TRP A 284 -14.76 -35.56 7.74
C TRP A 284 -13.77 -36.31 6.84
N GLU A 285 -13.90 -37.62 6.99
CA GLU A 285 -13.14 -38.72 6.43
C GLU A 285 -14.01 -39.38 5.36
N SER A 286 -13.49 -39.54 4.15
CA SER A 286 -14.08 -40.38 3.11
C SER A 286 -12.95 -41.03 2.36
N GLU A 287 -12.83 -42.35 2.53
CA GLU A 287 -11.86 -43.22 1.88
C GLU A 287 -12.04 -43.17 0.35
N LYS A 288 -11.32 -42.25 -0.31
CA LYS A 288 -10.66 -42.38 -1.63
C LYS A 288 -10.38 -40.99 -2.19
N GLN A 289 -9.08 -40.68 -2.30
CA GLN A 289 -8.49 -39.54 -3.01
C GLN A 289 -8.86 -38.15 -2.47
N GLU A 290 -7.98 -37.60 -1.62
CA GLU A 290 -8.03 -36.22 -1.13
C GLU A 290 -7.63 -35.23 -2.26
N THR A 291 -8.58 -34.86 -3.09
CA THR A 291 -8.56 -33.55 -3.77
C THR A 291 -9.82 -32.81 -3.35
N GLU A 292 -9.72 -31.96 -2.33
CA GLU A 292 -10.76 -30.98 -2.04
C GLU A 292 -10.65 -29.86 -3.09
N THR A 293 -11.69 -29.72 -3.93
CA THR A 293 -11.84 -28.54 -4.78
C THR A 293 -12.35 -27.41 -3.89
N PHE A 294 -11.42 -26.69 -3.27
CA PHE A 294 -11.67 -25.63 -2.30
C PHE A 294 -12.16 -24.34 -2.96
N LEU A 295 -13.41 -24.31 -3.39
CA LEU A 295 -14.03 -23.04 -3.73
C LEU A 295 -14.48 -22.35 -2.45
N THR A 296 -13.47 -21.78 -1.79
CA THR A 296 -13.42 -20.96 -0.56
C THR A 296 -14.44 -21.29 0.54
N LYS A 297 -13.96 -21.67 1.73
CA LYS A 297 -14.79 -21.90 2.93
C LYS A 297 -15.70 -20.72 3.33
N LYS A 298 -15.54 -19.53 2.74
CA LYS A 298 -16.28 -18.31 3.11
C LYS A 298 -17.58 -18.10 2.32
N HIS A 299 -17.70 -18.60 1.08
CA HIS A 299 -18.89 -18.38 0.23
C HIS A 299 -19.22 -19.59 -0.70
N PRO A 300 -19.38 -20.80 -0.16
CA PRO A 300 -19.47 -22.01 -0.97
C PRO A 300 -20.68 -22.04 -1.92
N ALA A 301 -21.84 -21.52 -1.52
CA ALA A 301 -23.07 -21.61 -2.32
C ALA A 301 -23.07 -20.66 -3.52
N GLU A 302 -22.66 -19.40 -3.32
CA GLU A 302 -22.61 -18.38 -4.37
C GLU A 302 -21.54 -18.69 -5.41
N ILE A 303 -20.38 -19.17 -4.97
CA ILE A 303 -19.29 -19.55 -5.87
C ILE A 303 -19.67 -20.79 -6.67
N THR A 304 -20.26 -21.80 -6.02
CA THR A 304 -20.80 -22.98 -6.74
C THR A 304 -21.82 -22.55 -7.78
N ARG A 305 -22.76 -21.66 -7.44
CA ARG A 305 -23.75 -21.14 -8.39
C ARG A 305 -23.10 -20.40 -9.56
N TYR A 306 -22.08 -19.57 -9.28
CA TYR A 306 -21.36 -18.86 -10.34
C TYR A 306 -20.62 -19.83 -11.27
N LEU A 307 -19.91 -20.80 -10.73
CA LEU A 307 -19.18 -21.80 -11.52
C LEU A 307 -20.10 -22.67 -12.37
N LYS A 308 -21.27 -23.07 -11.83
CA LYS A 308 -22.33 -23.71 -12.61
C LYS A 308 -22.82 -22.80 -13.74
N SER A 309 -23.02 -21.51 -13.47
CA SER A 309 -23.48 -20.54 -14.48
C SER A 309 -22.50 -20.36 -15.65
N ILE A 310 -21.20 -20.55 -15.42
CA ILE A 310 -20.16 -20.49 -16.44
C ILE A 310 -19.70 -21.88 -16.92
N LYS A 311 -20.43 -22.95 -16.57
CA LYS A 311 -20.19 -24.34 -16.98
C LYS A 311 -18.80 -24.88 -16.63
N LEU A 312 -18.22 -24.41 -15.53
CA LEU A 312 -16.92 -24.89 -15.02
C LEU A 312 -17.06 -26.12 -14.11
N ILE A 313 -18.23 -26.32 -13.51
CA ILE A 313 -18.58 -27.50 -12.71
C ILE A 313 -20.00 -27.96 -13.06
N GLU A 314 -20.24 -29.26 -12.97
CA GLU A 314 -21.55 -29.88 -13.21
C GLU A 314 -22.45 -29.86 -11.96
N ASP A 315 -23.70 -30.29 -12.10
CA ASP A 315 -24.72 -30.21 -11.05
C ASP A 315 -24.48 -31.14 -9.86
#